data_AF-A0A838HA26-F1
#
_entry.id   AF-A0A838HA26-F1
#
_cell.length_a   1.000
_cell.length_b   1.000
_cell.length_c   1.000
_cell.angle_alpha   90.00
_cell.angle_beta   90.00
_cell.angle_gamma   90.00
#
_symmetry.space_group_name_H-M   'P 1'
#
loop_
_entity.id
_entity.type
_entity.pdbx_description
1 polymer ?
#
loop_
_entity_poly.entity_id
_entity_poly.type
_entity_poly.pdbx_seq_one_letter_code
_entity_poly.pdbx_strand_id
1 'polypeptide(L)'
;FDGFTYIFKIYVASIYHILPLPRTLNSRALAEVASRQASANRLDTCLVTDEHGAVYFRPEGHVADSDVVPSGGCIVAGRLRAPWDFDDPELRERTKRLDRFVEDNKVGGYMLGDITKGGRDATEEESGRLAGVQENGVPVGLSKCVLCGRWRGECLDPSPVFAGKVMRVHCACENHNRCAWCGFPLYEWRLNANHFDEADGNVWHVPGFSAFGHRCVGATDGEESE
;
A
#
# COMPACT_ATOMS: atom_id res chain seq x y z
N PHE A 1 2.34 -12.91 17.02
CA PHE A 1 0.89 -13.17 17.09
C PHE A 1 0.60 -14.55 16.53
N ASP A 2 0.07 -15.47 17.34
CA ASP A 2 -0.22 -16.88 17.04
C ASP A 2 -1.68 -17.12 16.62
N GLY A 3 -2.45 -16.06 16.44
CA GLY A 3 -3.86 -16.10 16.08
C GLY A 3 -4.10 -16.34 14.60
N PHE A 4 -3.57 -17.43 14.02
CA PHE A 4 -3.92 -17.90 12.68
C PHE A 4 -5.43 -18.18 12.57
N THR A 5 -6.08 -18.04 11.40
CA THR A 5 -5.59 -17.58 10.09
C THR A 5 -5.78 -16.06 9.91
N TYR A 6 -4.88 -15.39 9.18
CA TYR A 6 -4.99 -13.94 8.94
C TYR A 6 -4.42 -13.52 7.57
N ILE A 7 -4.83 -12.34 7.11
CA ILE A 7 -4.17 -11.64 6.00
C ILE A 7 -3.12 -10.69 6.57
N PHE A 8 -1.95 -10.70 5.96
CA PHE A 8 -0.82 -9.84 6.24
C PHE A 8 -0.57 -8.97 5.00
N LYS A 9 -0.75 -7.66 5.14
CA LYS A 9 -0.60 -6.68 4.06
C LYS A 9 0.70 -5.92 4.24
N ILE A 10 1.50 -5.86 3.19
CA ILE A 10 2.77 -5.13 3.19
C ILE A 10 2.52 -3.75 2.57
N TYR A 11 2.62 -2.71 3.38
CA TYR A 11 2.41 -1.33 2.95
C TYR A 11 3.71 -0.68 2.50
N VAL A 12 4.75 -0.87 3.30
CA VAL A 12 6.15 -0.58 3.00
C VAL A 12 6.96 -1.70 3.64
N ALA A 13 8.24 -1.86 3.29
CA ALA A 13 9.08 -2.96 3.78
C ALA A 13 9.16 -3.08 5.32
N SER A 14 8.73 -2.05 6.05
CA SER A 14 8.75 -1.96 7.51
C SER A 14 7.38 -1.89 8.18
N ILE A 15 6.26 -1.86 7.44
CA ILE A 15 4.91 -1.72 8.02
C ILE A 15 3.97 -2.77 7.47
N TYR A 16 3.36 -3.49 8.40
CA TYR A 16 2.50 -4.61 8.10
C TYR A 16 1.14 -4.44 8.76
N HIS A 17 0.07 -4.63 7.99
CA HIS A 17 -1.29 -4.67 8.53
C HIS A 17 -1.76 -6.10 8.66
N ILE A 18 -2.25 -6.47 9.84
CA ILE A 18 -2.85 -7.77 10.10
C ILE A 18 -4.37 -7.61 10.11
N LEU A 19 -5.02 -8.47 9.32
CA LEU A 19 -6.47 -8.63 9.26
C LEU A 19 -6.81 -10.10 9.63
N PRO A 20 -7.24 -10.37 10.87
CA PRO A 20 -7.70 -11.70 11.26
C PRO A 20 -8.85 -12.19 10.38
N LEU A 21 -8.86 -13.49 10.08
CA LEU A 21 -9.95 -14.17 9.38
C LEU A 21 -10.56 -15.28 10.27
N PRO A 22 -11.86 -15.58 10.15
CA PRO A 22 -12.48 -16.66 10.92
C PRO A 22 -11.82 -18.01 10.63
N ARG A 23 -11.56 -18.81 11.68
CA ARG A 23 -11.05 -20.18 11.54
C ARG A 23 -12.04 -21.15 10.90
N THR A 24 -13.31 -20.77 10.91
CA THR A 24 -14.42 -21.55 10.34
C THR A 24 -14.42 -21.52 8.81
N LEU A 25 -13.67 -20.59 8.17
CA LEU A 25 -13.52 -20.55 6.73
C LEU A 25 -12.63 -21.69 6.23
N ASN A 26 -13.08 -22.36 5.17
CA ASN A 26 -12.23 -23.30 4.44
C ASN A 26 -11.18 -22.58 3.57
N SER A 27 -10.18 -23.32 3.09
CA SER A 27 -9.07 -22.78 2.30
C SER A 27 -9.52 -22.01 1.05
N ARG A 28 -10.60 -22.42 0.39
CA ARG A 28 -11.15 -21.72 -0.77
C ARG A 28 -11.70 -20.35 -0.39
N ALA A 29 -12.47 -20.27 0.70
CA ALA A 29 -13.02 -19.01 1.20
C ALA A 29 -11.91 -18.07 1.67
N LEU A 30 -10.89 -18.59 2.37
CA LEU A 30 -9.71 -17.82 2.79
C LEU A 30 -8.96 -17.21 1.60
N ALA A 31 -8.70 -18.03 0.56
CA ALA A 31 -8.06 -17.58 -0.67
C ALA A 31 -8.91 -16.54 -1.41
N GLU A 32 -10.24 -16.67 -1.40
CA GLU A 32 -11.14 -15.69 -2.00
C GLU A 32 -11.04 -14.32 -1.30
N VAL A 33 -11.05 -14.30 0.04
CA VAL A 33 -10.88 -13.05 0.81
C VAL A 33 -9.54 -12.38 0.48
N ALA A 34 -8.45 -13.16 0.50
CA ALA A 34 -7.11 -12.66 0.22
C ALA A 34 -6.97 -12.14 -1.22
N SER A 35 -7.53 -12.87 -2.20
CA SER A 35 -7.55 -12.47 -3.61
C SER A 35 -8.35 -11.19 -3.84
N ARG A 36 -9.53 -11.04 -3.23
CA ARG A 36 -10.31 -9.80 -3.31
C ARG A 36 -9.58 -8.63 -2.65
N GLN A 37 -8.95 -8.87 -1.51
CA GLN A 37 -8.11 -7.85 -0.88
C GLN A 37 -6.94 -7.43 -1.77
N ALA A 38 -6.23 -8.38 -2.37
CA ALA A 38 -5.08 -8.11 -3.22
C ALA A 38 -5.50 -7.38 -4.51
N SER A 39 -6.55 -7.84 -5.18
CA SER A 39 -7.03 -7.22 -6.43
C SER A 39 -7.58 -5.80 -6.23
N ALA A 40 -8.22 -5.51 -5.09
CA ALA A 40 -8.81 -4.20 -4.84
C ALA A 40 -7.77 -3.10 -4.66
N ASN A 41 -6.67 -3.36 -3.95
CA ASN A 41 -5.64 -2.35 -3.68
C ASN A 41 -4.30 -2.56 -4.38
N ARG A 42 -4.09 -3.74 -4.98
CA ARG A 42 -2.82 -4.21 -5.56
C ARG A 42 -1.61 -3.94 -4.68
N LEU A 43 -1.78 -4.13 -3.37
CA LEU A 43 -0.69 -4.19 -2.42
C LEU A 43 -0.27 -5.64 -2.23
N ASP A 44 1.00 -5.86 -1.93
CA ASP A 44 1.53 -7.16 -1.53
C ASP A 44 0.72 -7.73 -0.36
N THR A 45 0.17 -8.92 -0.58
CA THR A 45 -0.75 -9.57 0.36
C THR A 45 -0.28 -10.98 0.61
N CYS A 46 -0.20 -11.37 1.87
CA CYS A 46 0.11 -12.72 2.28
C CYS A 46 -1.06 -13.27 3.10
N LEU A 47 -1.64 -14.39 2.68
CA LEU A 47 -2.57 -15.16 3.49
C LEU A 47 -1.74 -16.13 4.33
N VAL A 48 -1.76 -15.98 5.65
CA VAL A 48 -1.02 -16.83 6.57
C VAL A 48 -1.98 -17.84 7.19
N THR A 49 -1.84 -19.10 6.80
CA THR A 49 -2.74 -20.19 7.20
C THR A 49 -2.37 -20.79 8.55
N ASP A 50 -1.08 -20.91 8.83
CA ASP A 50 -0.49 -21.50 10.04
C ASP A 50 0.96 -20.99 10.23
N GLU A 51 1.71 -21.59 11.15
CA GLU A 51 3.09 -21.21 11.49
C GLU A 51 4.11 -21.35 10.34
N HIS A 52 3.81 -22.19 9.35
CA HIS A 52 4.66 -22.48 8.21
C HIS A 52 3.94 -22.30 6.87
N GLY A 53 2.63 -22.06 6.86
CA GLY A 53 1.84 -21.92 5.64
C GLY A 53 1.55 -20.47 5.29
N ALA A 54 2.01 -20.05 4.11
CA ALA A 54 1.73 -18.73 3.55
C ALA A 54 1.41 -18.81 2.05
N VAL A 55 0.47 -17.97 1.60
CA VAL A 55 0.17 -17.76 0.18
C VAL A 55 0.31 -16.29 -0.16
N TYR A 56 1.25 -15.96 -1.04
CA TYR A 56 1.52 -14.59 -1.48
C TYR A 56 0.72 -14.25 -2.73
N PHE A 57 0.06 -13.10 -2.71
CA PHE A 57 -0.62 -12.47 -3.83
C PHE A 57 0.10 -11.16 -4.16
N ARG A 58 0.69 -11.11 -5.36
CA ARG A 58 1.47 -9.96 -5.84
C ARG A 58 0.61 -9.01 -6.68
N PRO A 59 0.97 -7.71 -6.76
CA PRO A 59 0.23 -6.71 -7.54
C PRO A 59 0.00 -7.07 -9.02
N GLU A 60 0.87 -7.88 -9.61
CA GLU A 60 0.82 -8.35 -11.00
C GLU A 60 -0.14 -9.54 -11.20
N GLY A 61 -0.81 -9.99 -10.13
CA GLY A 61 -1.70 -11.15 -10.15
C GLY A 61 -0.99 -12.50 -9.97
N HIS A 62 0.31 -12.49 -9.71
CA HIS A 62 1.04 -13.70 -9.38
C HIS A 62 0.67 -14.21 -7.99
N VAL A 63 0.41 -15.52 -7.89
CA VAL A 63 0.10 -16.22 -6.65
C VAL A 63 1.12 -17.32 -6.43
N ALA A 64 1.71 -17.38 -5.23
CA ALA A 64 2.72 -18.37 -4.89
C ALA A 64 2.54 -18.87 -3.44
N ASP A 65 2.57 -20.19 -3.27
CA ASP A 65 2.71 -20.82 -1.96
C ASP A 65 4.13 -20.60 -1.42
N SER A 66 4.25 -20.52 -0.10
CA SER A 66 5.50 -20.27 0.59
C SER A 66 5.47 -20.91 1.97
N ASP A 67 6.61 -21.47 2.37
CA ASP A 67 6.89 -21.95 3.72
C ASP A 67 7.37 -20.82 4.67
N VAL A 68 7.67 -19.65 4.11
CA VAL A 68 8.11 -18.46 4.84
C VAL A 68 6.93 -17.52 5.12
N VAL A 69 6.54 -17.47 6.39
CA VAL A 69 5.60 -16.48 6.94
C VAL A 69 6.33 -15.15 7.15
N PRO A 70 5.74 -14.00 6.77
CA PRO A 70 6.39 -12.71 6.99
C PRO A 70 6.57 -12.43 8.49
N SER A 71 7.72 -11.89 8.86
CA SER A 71 8.08 -11.59 10.25
C SER A 71 8.78 -10.23 10.40
N GLY A 72 8.76 -9.69 11.62
CA GLY A 72 9.34 -8.39 11.95
C GLY A 72 8.44 -7.20 11.59
N GLY A 73 9.04 -6.00 11.56
CA GLY A 73 8.39 -4.73 11.21
C GLY A 73 7.41 -4.17 12.24
N CYS A 74 6.84 -3.00 11.91
CA CYS A 74 5.79 -2.35 12.68
C CYS A 74 4.44 -2.96 12.30
N ILE A 75 3.78 -3.59 13.26
CA ILE A 75 2.49 -4.24 13.05
C ILE A 75 1.38 -3.24 13.40
N VAL A 76 0.42 -3.10 12.49
CA VAL A 76 -0.81 -2.34 12.70
C VAL A 76 -2.03 -3.22 12.45
N ALA A 77 -3.14 -2.91 13.12
CA ALA A 77 -4.42 -3.59 12.94
C ALA A 77 -5.55 -2.57 12.78
N GLY A 78 -6.73 -3.01 12.33
CA GLY A 78 -7.94 -2.18 12.26
C GLY A 78 -7.94 -1.03 11.24
N ARG A 79 -6.84 -0.82 10.48
CA ARG A 79 -6.74 0.26 9.47
C ARG A 79 -7.41 -0.07 8.13
N LEU A 80 -7.53 -1.35 7.79
CA LEU A 80 -8.33 -1.83 6.66
C LEU A 80 -9.43 -2.76 7.13
N ARG A 81 -10.58 -2.69 6.46
CA ARG A 81 -11.67 -3.64 6.61
C ARG A 81 -11.50 -4.80 5.62
N ALA A 82 -12.01 -5.97 6.00
CA ALA A 82 -12.17 -7.11 5.10
C ALA A 82 -13.13 -6.76 3.93
N PRO A 83 -13.10 -7.50 2.81
CA PRO A 83 -13.99 -7.25 1.68
C PRO A 83 -15.47 -7.52 1.99
N TRP A 84 -15.78 -8.26 3.05
CA TRP A 84 -17.11 -8.45 3.61
C TRP A 84 -17.03 -8.66 5.13
N ASP A 85 -18.18 -8.56 5.80
CA ASP A 85 -18.27 -8.68 7.25
C ASP A 85 -18.31 -10.15 7.68
N PHE A 86 -17.75 -10.40 8.85
CA PHE A 86 -17.78 -11.70 9.50
C PHE A 86 -18.38 -11.52 10.90
N ASP A 87 -19.60 -12.00 11.10
CA ASP A 87 -20.16 -12.11 12.45
C ASP A 87 -19.71 -13.44 13.07
N ASP A 88 -18.49 -13.45 13.60
CA ASP A 88 -17.90 -14.60 14.27
C ASP A 88 -17.39 -14.19 15.67
N PRO A 89 -17.95 -14.74 16.76
CA PRO A 89 -17.48 -14.47 18.12
C PRO A 89 -16.00 -14.79 18.34
N GLU A 90 -15.48 -15.85 17.72
CA GLU A 90 -14.07 -16.24 17.81
C GLU A 90 -13.18 -15.19 17.16
N LEU A 91 -13.61 -14.68 15.99
CA LEU A 91 -12.91 -13.62 15.30
C LEU A 91 -12.86 -12.34 16.15
N ARG A 92 -14.00 -11.95 16.76
CA ARG A 92 -14.06 -10.77 17.64
C ARG A 92 -13.06 -10.86 18.79
N GLU A 93 -12.97 -12.01 19.44
CA GLU A 93 -12.01 -12.21 20.54
C GLU A 93 -10.56 -12.16 20.03
N ARG A 94 -10.28 -12.77 18.87
CA ARG A 94 -8.95 -12.70 18.26
C ARG A 94 -8.53 -11.31 17.85
N THR A 95 -9.46 -10.50 17.34
CA THR A 95 -9.21 -9.09 17.04
C THR A 95 -8.81 -8.33 18.30
N LYS A 96 -9.53 -8.51 19.43
CA LYS A 96 -9.14 -7.88 20.70
C LYS A 96 -7.74 -8.29 21.18
N ARG A 97 -7.37 -9.56 21.02
CA ARG A 97 -6.01 -10.04 21.36
C ARG A 97 -4.96 -9.44 20.42
N LEU A 98 -5.27 -9.30 19.13
CA LEU A 98 -4.39 -8.62 18.18
C LEU A 98 -4.21 -7.15 18.55
N ASP A 99 -5.28 -6.45 18.91
CA ASP A 99 -5.21 -5.04 19.32
C ASP A 99 -4.32 -4.86 20.54
N ARG A 100 -4.45 -5.73 21.56
CA ARG A 100 -3.56 -5.75 22.72
C ARG A 100 -2.11 -6.04 22.31
N PHE A 101 -1.89 -7.03 21.45
CA PHE A 101 -0.56 -7.35 20.96
C PHE A 101 0.08 -6.17 20.20
N VAL A 102 -0.69 -5.45 19.38
CA VAL A 102 -0.21 -4.24 18.70
C VAL A 102 0.14 -3.15 19.69
N GLU A 103 -0.69 -2.93 20.72
CA GLU A 103 -0.43 -1.94 21.78
C GLU A 103 0.86 -2.25 22.55
N ASP A 104 1.01 -3.50 23.01
CA ASP A 104 2.16 -3.97 23.79
C ASP A 104 3.47 -3.93 22.99
N ASN A 105 3.38 -3.96 21.65
CA ASN A 105 4.52 -3.97 20.73
C ASN A 105 4.63 -2.69 19.91
N LYS A 106 4.01 -1.59 20.36
CA LYS A 106 4.18 -0.29 19.70
C LYS A 106 5.65 0.11 19.68
N VAL A 107 6.21 0.18 18.48
CA VAL A 107 7.54 0.72 18.26
C VAL A 107 7.43 2.24 18.19
N GLY A 108 8.06 2.94 19.13
CA GLY A 108 8.21 4.40 19.06
C GLY A 108 9.20 4.83 17.96
N GLY A 109 9.13 6.08 17.54
CA GLY A 109 10.02 6.66 16.54
C GLY A 109 9.30 7.16 15.28
N TYR A 110 10.07 7.48 14.24
CA TYR A 110 9.56 7.89 12.94
C TYR A 110 9.64 6.72 11.94
N MET A 111 8.57 6.52 11.17
CA MET A 111 8.55 5.53 10.10
C MET A 111 9.04 6.16 8.80
N LEU A 112 10.09 5.59 8.23
CA LEU A 112 10.54 5.95 6.89
C LEU A 112 9.87 5.04 5.88
N GLY A 113 9.23 5.64 4.87
CA GLY A 113 8.82 4.94 3.66
C GLY A 113 10.02 4.64 2.78
N ASP A 114 9.79 4.42 1.49
CA ASP A 114 10.89 4.33 0.53
C ASP A 114 11.57 5.70 0.38
N ILE A 115 12.71 5.86 1.06
CA ILE A 115 13.51 7.09 1.02
C ILE A 115 14.15 7.34 -0.35
N THR A 116 14.13 6.35 -1.25
CA THR A 116 14.63 6.49 -2.62
C THR A 116 13.57 6.96 -3.60
N LYS A 117 12.30 7.08 -3.15
CA LYS A 117 11.13 7.34 -4.01
C LYS A 117 10.93 6.30 -5.13
N GLY A 118 11.47 5.09 -4.99
CA GLY A 118 11.54 4.09 -6.05
C GLY A 118 12.43 4.51 -7.23
N GLY A 119 13.31 5.48 -7.02
CA GLY A 119 14.22 6.00 -8.03
C GLY A 119 15.36 5.03 -8.31
N ARG A 120 15.66 4.84 -9.59
CA ARG A 120 16.83 4.08 -10.05
C ARG A 120 17.84 5.00 -10.72
N ASP A 121 19.09 4.57 -10.81
CA ASP A 121 20.08 5.29 -11.61
C ASP A 121 19.66 5.37 -13.07
N ALA A 122 19.85 6.56 -13.66
CA ALA A 122 19.70 6.77 -15.09
C ALA A 122 20.84 6.09 -15.84
N THR A 123 20.54 5.48 -16.97
CA THR A 123 21.58 5.15 -17.95
C THR A 123 22.13 6.42 -18.60
N GLU A 124 23.26 6.34 -19.31
CA GLU A 124 23.79 7.49 -20.06
C GLU A 124 22.79 8.00 -21.12
N GLU A 125 22.11 7.08 -21.81
CA GLU A 125 21.07 7.41 -22.79
C GLU A 125 19.90 8.15 -22.13
N GLU A 126 19.41 7.64 -21.00
CA GLU A 126 18.32 8.27 -20.26
C GLU A 126 18.70 9.63 -19.71
N SER A 127 19.93 9.76 -19.22
CA SER A 127 20.48 11.04 -18.75
C SER A 127 20.45 12.08 -19.87
N GLY A 128 20.85 11.72 -21.09
CA GLY A 128 20.76 12.61 -22.24
C GLY A 128 19.32 12.93 -22.65
N ARG A 129 18.46 11.91 -22.71
CA ARG A 129 17.07 12.03 -23.20
C ARG A 129 16.14 12.76 -22.22
N LEU A 130 16.36 12.61 -20.91
CA LEU A 130 15.51 13.15 -19.84
C LEU A 130 16.12 14.40 -19.17
N ALA A 131 17.24 14.90 -19.69
CA ALA A 131 17.89 16.09 -19.15
C ALA A 131 17.04 17.36 -19.32
N GLY A 132 17.01 18.18 -18.27
CA GLY A 132 16.44 19.52 -18.30
C GLY A 132 14.93 19.57 -18.06
N VAL A 133 14.36 20.72 -18.40
CA VAL A 133 12.94 21.04 -18.25
C VAL A 133 12.36 21.49 -19.59
N GLN A 134 11.06 21.31 -19.74
CA GLN A 134 10.25 21.81 -20.84
C GLN A 134 10.06 23.33 -20.71
N GLU A 135 9.50 23.98 -21.74
CA GLU A 135 9.24 25.43 -21.74
C GLU A 135 8.34 25.90 -20.58
N ASN A 136 7.48 25.02 -20.08
CA ASN A 136 6.59 25.28 -18.94
C ASN A 136 7.24 24.96 -17.57
N GLY A 137 8.54 24.67 -17.52
CA GLY A 137 9.27 24.36 -16.29
C GLY A 137 9.12 22.91 -15.80
N VAL A 138 8.36 22.06 -16.50
CA VAL A 138 8.14 20.66 -16.11
C VAL A 138 9.30 19.79 -16.57
N PRO A 139 9.78 18.83 -15.77
CA PRO A 139 10.84 17.90 -16.19
C PRO A 139 10.58 17.25 -17.55
N VAL A 140 11.63 17.13 -18.36
CA VAL A 140 11.56 16.42 -19.64
C VAL A 140 11.14 14.96 -19.41
N GLY A 141 10.25 14.47 -20.28
CA GLY A 141 9.69 13.12 -20.21
C GLY A 141 8.34 12.99 -19.51
N LEU A 142 7.89 14.05 -18.82
CA LEU A 142 6.53 14.11 -18.29
C LEU A 142 5.55 14.65 -19.34
N SER A 143 4.35 14.08 -19.37
CA SER A 143 3.24 14.52 -20.23
C SER A 143 1.92 14.52 -19.44
N LYS A 144 0.99 15.39 -19.82
CA LYS A 144 -0.35 15.41 -19.24
C LYS A 144 -1.14 14.20 -19.74
N CYS A 145 -1.77 13.48 -18.82
CA CYS A 145 -2.67 12.37 -19.15
C CYS A 145 -3.92 12.90 -19.84
N VAL A 146 -4.26 12.36 -21.01
CA VAL A 146 -5.42 12.79 -21.82
C VAL A 146 -6.76 12.57 -21.13
N LEU A 147 -6.82 11.71 -20.12
CA LEU A 147 -8.07 11.38 -19.40
C LEU A 147 -8.29 12.25 -18.16
N CYS A 148 -7.25 12.47 -17.35
CA CYS A 148 -7.40 13.16 -16.06
C CYS A 148 -6.65 14.50 -15.96
N GLY A 149 -5.86 14.86 -16.98
CA GLY A 149 -5.07 16.09 -16.97
C GLY A 149 -3.96 16.14 -15.92
N ARG A 150 -3.63 15.03 -15.24
CA ARG A 150 -2.47 14.95 -14.33
C ARG A 150 -1.22 14.47 -15.07
N TRP A 151 -0.05 14.84 -14.57
CA TRP A 151 1.24 14.41 -15.14
C TRP A 151 1.48 12.92 -14.99
N ARG A 152 2.17 12.35 -15.98
CA ARG A 152 2.67 10.97 -16.00
C ARG A 152 3.92 10.87 -16.86
N GLY A 153 4.71 9.82 -16.63
CA GLY A 153 5.89 9.52 -17.44
C GLY A 153 7.10 9.20 -16.59
N GLU A 154 8.27 9.28 -17.21
CA GLU A 154 9.55 9.12 -16.53
C GLU A 154 10.35 10.39 -16.74
N CYS A 155 11.01 10.86 -15.69
CA CYS A 155 11.88 12.03 -15.72
C CYS A 155 13.06 11.83 -14.76
N LEU A 156 14.07 12.68 -14.87
CA LEU A 156 15.05 12.83 -13.80
C LEU A 156 14.40 13.59 -12.63
N ASP A 157 14.69 13.19 -11.40
CA ASP A 157 14.20 13.93 -10.22
C ASP A 157 14.81 15.35 -10.22
N PRO A 158 14.00 16.42 -10.11
CA PRO A 158 14.51 17.79 -10.09
C PRO A 158 15.24 18.13 -8.77
N SER A 159 15.04 17.34 -7.71
CA SER A 159 15.70 17.54 -6.42
C SER A 159 17.19 17.22 -6.51
N PRO A 160 18.07 18.09 -5.97
CA PRO A 160 19.51 17.81 -5.89
C PRO A 160 19.84 16.51 -5.14
N VAL A 161 19.00 16.10 -4.20
CA VAL A 161 19.19 14.88 -3.39
C VAL A 161 19.11 13.61 -4.24
N PHE A 162 18.31 13.66 -5.32
CA PHE A 162 18.07 12.52 -6.21
C PHE A 162 18.57 12.81 -7.63
N ALA A 163 19.59 13.68 -7.75
CA ALA A 163 20.19 14.01 -9.04
C ALA A 163 20.65 12.74 -9.78
N GLY A 164 20.30 12.65 -11.06
CA GLY A 164 20.62 11.49 -11.91
C GLY A 164 19.75 10.25 -11.66
N LYS A 165 18.73 10.33 -10.79
CA LYS A 165 17.76 9.25 -10.59
C LYS A 165 16.55 9.42 -11.50
N VAL A 166 16.17 8.35 -12.20
CA VAL A 166 14.92 8.28 -12.96
C VAL A 166 13.77 7.96 -12.02
N MET A 167 12.76 8.82 -12.05
CA MET A 167 11.52 8.68 -11.30
C MET A 167 10.36 8.38 -12.24
N ARG A 168 9.53 7.41 -11.86
CA ARG A 168 8.25 7.17 -12.53
C ARG A 168 7.15 7.99 -11.87
N VAL A 169 6.53 8.88 -12.63
CA VAL A 169 5.38 9.69 -12.21
C VAL A 169 4.09 9.04 -12.74
N HIS A 170 3.12 8.88 -11.84
CA HIS A 170 1.81 8.30 -12.15
C HIS A 170 0.70 9.35 -12.09
N CYS A 171 -0.21 9.29 -13.07
CA CYS A 171 -1.41 10.12 -13.05
C CYS A 171 -2.52 9.47 -12.20
N ALA A 172 -3.62 10.20 -11.96
CA ALA A 172 -4.76 9.70 -11.20
C ALA A 172 -5.41 8.44 -11.81
N CYS A 173 -5.37 8.28 -13.13
CA CYS A 173 -5.92 7.07 -13.79
C CYS A 173 -5.16 5.79 -13.42
N GLU A 174 -3.91 5.91 -12.97
CA GLU A 174 -3.09 4.78 -12.56
C GLU A 174 -3.22 4.47 -11.06
N ASN A 175 -3.97 5.28 -10.31
CA ASN A 175 -4.33 5.02 -8.92
C ASN A 175 -5.37 3.90 -8.88
N HIS A 176 -4.90 2.70 -8.53
CA HIS A 176 -5.72 1.51 -8.37
C HIS A 176 -5.97 1.12 -6.90
N ASN A 177 -5.40 1.83 -5.92
CA ASN A 177 -5.54 1.47 -4.51
C ASN A 177 -6.97 1.74 -4.01
N ARG A 178 -7.86 0.75 -4.10
CA ARG A 178 -9.23 0.80 -3.57
C ARG A 178 -9.37 -0.02 -2.31
N CYS A 179 -10.23 0.45 -1.40
CA CYS A 179 -10.66 -0.35 -0.27
C CYS A 179 -11.51 -1.52 -0.76
N ALA A 180 -11.18 -2.74 -0.37
CA ALA A 180 -11.92 -3.94 -0.79
C ALA A 180 -13.36 -3.98 -0.24
N TRP A 181 -13.65 -3.22 0.81
CA TRP A 181 -14.98 -3.08 1.41
C TRP A 181 -15.86 -2.08 0.65
N CYS A 182 -15.47 -0.79 0.65
CA CYS A 182 -16.32 0.29 0.13
C CYS A 182 -16.05 0.65 -1.33
N GLY A 183 -14.98 0.12 -1.95
CA GLY A 183 -14.59 0.43 -3.32
C GLY A 183 -14.00 1.83 -3.55
N PHE A 184 -13.96 2.70 -2.53
CA PHE A 184 -13.36 4.03 -2.64
C PHE A 184 -11.82 4.00 -2.59
N PRO A 185 -11.12 5.02 -3.13
CA PRO A 185 -9.68 5.14 -3.00
C PRO A 185 -9.20 5.13 -1.55
N LEU A 186 -8.13 4.39 -1.28
CA LEU A 186 -7.44 4.43 0.02
C LEU A 186 -6.70 5.75 0.24
N TYR A 187 -6.33 6.42 -0.85
CA TYR A 187 -5.67 7.71 -0.85
C TYR A 187 -5.91 8.38 -2.21
N GLU A 188 -5.82 9.71 -2.28
CA GLU A 188 -6.05 10.46 -3.52
C GLU A 188 -5.03 10.13 -4.62
N TRP A 189 -3.80 9.81 -4.23
CA TRP A 189 -2.72 9.38 -5.12
C TRP A 189 -2.47 7.89 -5.02
N ARG A 190 -1.76 7.36 -6.02
CA ARG A 190 -1.30 5.97 -6.02
C ARG A 190 -0.33 5.76 -4.86
N LEU A 191 -0.57 4.73 -4.05
CA LEU A 191 0.34 4.36 -2.96
C LEU A 191 1.66 3.77 -3.49
N ASN A 192 2.75 3.98 -2.76
CA ASN A 192 4.13 3.57 -3.11
C ASN A 192 4.52 4.02 -4.52
N ALA A 193 4.15 5.25 -4.87
CA ALA A 193 4.33 5.79 -6.21
C ALA A 193 4.56 7.30 -6.15
N ASN A 194 5.10 7.84 -7.25
CA ASN A 194 5.37 9.27 -7.33
C ASN A 194 4.32 10.01 -8.14
N HIS A 195 4.09 11.26 -7.76
CA HIS A 195 3.36 12.24 -8.56
C HIS A 195 4.21 13.51 -8.72
N PHE A 196 3.91 14.30 -9.73
CA PHE A 196 4.53 15.61 -9.92
C PHE A 196 3.56 16.69 -9.46
N ASP A 197 4.03 17.59 -8.60
CA ASP A 197 3.28 18.76 -8.16
C ASP A 197 3.75 19.99 -8.94
N GLU A 198 2.80 20.64 -9.61
CA GLU A 198 3.06 21.85 -10.40
C GLU A 198 3.29 23.07 -9.51
N ALA A 199 2.78 23.07 -8.28
CA ALA A 199 2.86 24.22 -7.39
C ALA A 199 4.28 24.50 -6.93
N ASP A 200 5.08 23.45 -6.73
CA ASP A 200 6.46 23.55 -6.26
C ASP A 200 7.49 22.97 -7.25
N GLY A 201 7.02 22.36 -8.35
CA GLY A 201 7.86 21.81 -9.40
C GLY A 201 8.58 20.52 -9.00
N ASN A 202 8.11 19.81 -7.96
CA ASN A 202 8.79 18.63 -7.43
C ASN A 202 8.07 17.32 -7.73
N VAL A 203 8.86 16.23 -7.69
CA VAL A 203 8.35 14.86 -7.68
C VAL A 203 8.20 14.41 -6.23
N TRP A 204 6.97 14.10 -5.84
CA TRP A 204 6.60 13.67 -4.49
C TRP A 204 6.25 12.19 -4.44
N HIS A 205 6.85 11.49 -3.47
CA HIS A 205 6.54 10.09 -3.20
C HIS A 205 5.39 9.96 -2.21
N VAL A 206 4.42 9.11 -2.54
CA VAL A 206 3.27 8.81 -1.69
C VAL A 206 3.55 7.48 -0.98
N PRO A 207 3.86 7.49 0.32
CA PRO A 207 4.17 6.27 1.05
C PRO A 207 2.93 5.39 1.24
N GLY A 208 3.12 4.08 1.32
CA GLY A 208 2.02 3.12 1.50
C GLY A 208 1.18 3.37 2.74
N PHE A 209 1.79 3.84 3.84
CA PHE A 209 1.08 4.13 5.09
C PHE A 209 0.07 5.28 4.97
N SER A 210 0.11 6.10 3.91
CA SER A 210 -0.93 7.11 3.64
C SER A 210 -2.33 6.50 3.51
N ALA A 211 -2.42 5.20 3.21
CA ALA A 211 -3.68 4.45 3.20
C ALA A 211 -4.41 4.44 4.55
N PHE A 212 -3.70 4.60 5.68
CA PHE A 212 -4.30 4.53 7.01
C PHE A 212 -5.19 5.73 7.36
N GLY A 213 -5.14 6.78 6.55
CA GLY A 213 -6.08 7.90 6.61
C GLY A 213 -7.47 7.56 6.05
N HIS A 214 -7.61 6.47 5.28
CA HIS A 214 -8.89 6.06 4.73
C HIS A 214 -9.91 5.74 5.84
N ARG A 215 -11.15 6.19 5.64
CA ARG A 215 -12.31 5.84 6.46
C ARG A 215 -13.42 5.37 5.53
N CYS A 216 -13.98 4.20 5.81
CA CYS A 216 -15.08 3.67 5.01
C CYS A 216 -16.37 4.44 5.36
N VAL A 217 -16.96 5.12 4.39
CA VAL A 217 -18.30 5.71 4.54
C VAL A 217 -19.30 4.59 4.82
N GLY A 218 -20.05 4.71 5.93
CA GLY A 218 -20.95 3.65 6.42
C GLY A 218 -20.37 2.81 7.58
N ALA A 219 -19.13 3.06 7.99
CA ALA A 219 -18.79 2.86 9.39
C ALA A 219 -19.52 3.96 10.16
N THR A 220 -20.59 3.61 10.88
CA THR A 220 -21.06 4.49 11.95
C THR A 220 -19.88 4.68 12.88
N ASP A 221 -19.30 5.86 12.88
CA ASP A 221 -18.35 6.28 13.90
C ASP A 221 -19.04 6.03 15.24
N GLY A 222 -18.54 5.04 15.98
CA GLY A 222 -18.90 4.91 17.38
C GLY A 222 -18.47 6.21 18.03
N GLU A 223 -19.45 6.93 18.57
CA GLU A 223 -19.32 8.18 19.30
C GLU A 223 -18.00 8.21 20.10
N GLU A 224 -17.08 9.07 19.69
CA GLU A 224 -16.04 9.56 20.60
C GLU A 224 -16.77 10.37 21.67
N SER A 225 -17.08 9.73 22.79
CA SER A 225 -17.50 10.41 24.00
C SER A 225 -16.30 11.20 24.55
N GLU A 226 -16.49 12.52 24.63
CA GLU A 226 -15.64 13.53 25.28
C GLU A 226 -15.13 13.13 26.67
#